data_AF-A0A7R7XE84-F1
#
_entry.id   AF-A0A7R7XE84-F1
#
_cell.length_a   1.000
_cell.length_b   1.000
_cell.length_c   1.000
_cell.angle_alpha   90.00
_cell.angle_beta   90.00
_cell.angle_gamma   90.00
#
_symmetry.space_group_name_H-M   'P 1'
#
loop_
_entity.id
_entity.type
_entity.pdbx_description
1 polymer ?
#
loop_
_entity_poly.entity_id
_entity_poly.type
_entity_poly.pdbx_seq_one_letter_code
_entity_poly.pdbx_strand_id
1 'polypeptide(L)'
;MATDVQAKLTYLQWQPSYTHTRPYRIGQLVGRRKSKKQKEGEKTTNLVFCVAEHAETIKDIRGLNGSSFNLDANGFAYLKCPRPALANAYDYSDPGKIENIFLPECKDILKHYVEGADEVLIFDWKIRKRKSAKERRRRNPNLQGFARQVHIDTLLTRDEIGTPMMERIRNHLPAESQHLLSGRVQLINFWRPISGPVEDHPIAVCDRRTLDPSNLIETDMIRGEYTGTMLYPQYEPNGTCQWYYMNGQDVEDVLLFKGFDTRESSVKCE
;
A
#
# COMPACT_ATOMS: atom_id res chain seq x y z
N MET A 1 -0.28 5.05 -27.15
CA MET A 1 -0.64 6.46 -26.94
C MET A 1 -0.99 6.61 -25.47
N ALA A 2 -0.55 7.69 -24.84
CA ALA A 2 -0.92 7.97 -23.46
C ALA A 2 -2.39 8.38 -23.40
N THR A 3 -3.11 7.90 -22.40
CA THR A 3 -4.56 8.15 -22.29
C THR A 3 -4.92 8.41 -20.84
N ASP A 4 -5.16 9.66 -20.47
CA ASP A 4 -5.71 9.98 -19.16
C ASP A 4 -7.09 9.30 -18.98
N VAL A 5 -7.38 8.87 -17.76
CA VAL A 5 -8.64 8.18 -17.44
C VAL A 5 -9.47 9.03 -16.49
N GLN A 6 -10.76 9.15 -16.78
CA GLN A 6 -11.73 9.71 -15.86
C GLN A 6 -12.33 8.59 -15.01
N ALA A 7 -12.16 8.64 -13.69
CA ALA A 7 -12.67 7.62 -12.78
C ALA A 7 -13.29 8.24 -11.53
N LYS A 8 -14.37 7.65 -11.05
CA LYS A 8 -14.92 7.98 -9.73
C LYS A 8 -14.28 7.05 -8.69
N LEU A 9 -13.37 7.61 -7.90
CA LEU A 9 -12.69 6.86 -6.85
C LEU A 9 -13.62 6.67 -5.63
N THR A 10 -13.30 5.72 -4.77
CA THR A 10 -14.08 5.40 -3.58
C THR A 10 -13.33 5.84 -2.33
N TYR A 11 -13.92 6.76 -1.56
CA TYR A 11 -13.32 7.40 -0.38
C TYR A 11 -14.06 7.02 0.89
N LEU A 12 -13.41 7.21 2.04
CA LEU A 12 -14.10 7.10 3.32
C LEU A 12 -14.98 8.34 3.51
N GLN A 13 -16.27 8.13 3.77
CA GLN A 13 -17.22 9.19 4.03
C GLN A 13 -17.28 9.46 5.54
N TRP A 14 -17.10 10.72 5.94
CA TRP A 14 -17.32 11.12 7.32
C TRP A 14 -18.74 10.76 7.78
N GLN A 15 -18.84 10.13 8.95
CA GLN A 15 -20.11 9.80 9.59
C GLN A 15 -20.27 10.62 10.88
N PRO A 16 -21.46 11.13 11.20
CA PRO A 16 -21.70 11.81 12.48
C PRO A 16 -21.34 10.98 13.71
N SER A 17 -21.34 9.65 13.60
CA SER A 17 -20.90 8.76 14.70
C SER A 17 -19.41 8.88 15.02
N TYR A 18 -18.58 9.38 14.09
CA TYR A 18 -17.12 9.52 14.27
C TYR A 18 -16.74 10.58 15.31
N THR A 19 -17.66 11.48 15.66
CA THR A 19 -17.47 12.46 16.74
C THR A 19 -17.50 11.84 18.14
N HIS A 20 -18.12 10.66 18.28
CA HIS A 20 -18.25 9.97 19.58
C HIS A 20 -17.56 8.60 19.59
N THR A 21 -17.40 7.97 18.43
CA THR A 21 -16.79 6.65 18.27
C THR A 21 -15.80 6.69 17.13
N ARG A 22 -14.50 6.49 17.40
CA ARG A 22 -13.48 6.47 16.35
C ARG A 22 -13.84 5.49 15.22
N PRO A 23 -13.54 5.81 13.96
CA PRO A 23 -13.63 4.87 12.85
C PRO A 23 -12.77 3.64 13.14
N TYR A 24 -13.28 2.44 12.87
CA TYR A 24 -12.57 1.20 13.14
C TYR A 24 -12.90 0.10 12.13
N ARG A 25 -11.96 -0.82 11.98
CA ARG A 25 -12.10 -2.07 11.24
C ARG A 25 -11.40 -3.20 11.97
N ILE A 26 -12.16 -4.26 12.24
CA ILE A 26 -11.65 -5.50 12.83
C ILE A 26 -11.24 -6.44 11.68
N GLY A 27 -9.94 -6.66 11.54
CA GLY A 27 -9.36 -7.61 10.61
C GLY A 27 -9.70 -9.05 11.00
N GLN A 28 -10.11 -9.87 10.03
CA GLN A 28 -10.29 -11.29 10.26
C GLN A 28 -8.92 -11.98 10.40
N LEU A 29 -8.64 -12.55 11.58
CA LEU A 29 -7.49 -13.42 11.81
C LEU A 29 -7.60 -14.68 10.92
N VAL A 30 -6.61 -14.91 10.07
CA VAL A 30 -6.51 -16.14 9.28
C VAL A 30 -6.36 -17.31 10.25
N GLY A 31 -7.28 -18.28 10.20
CA GLY A 31 -7.17 -19.55 10.92
C GLY A 31 -8.08 -19.73 12.15
N ARG A 32 -8.54 -18.67 12.82
CA ARG A 32 -9.54 -18.82 13.89
C ARG A 32 -10.95 -18.98 13.29
N ARG A 33 -11.63 -20.10 13.59
CA ARG A 33 -13.09 -20.19 13.42
C ARG A 33 -13.70 -18.99 14.14
N LYS A 34 -14.71 -18.33 13.54
CA LYS A 34 -15.53 -17.31 14.24
C LYS A 34 -15.78 -17.84 15.65
N SER A 35 -15.34 -17.13 16.68
CA SER A 35 -15.70 -17.54 18.04
C SER A 35 -17.23 -17.55 18.11
N LYS A 36 -17.81 -18.43 18.94
CA LYS A 36 -19.28 -18.46 19.14
C LYS A 36 -19.85 -17.08 19.51
N LYS A 37 -19.03 -16.13 20.03
CA LYS A 37 -19.42 -14.75 20.33
C LYS A 37 -19.56 -13.85 19.10
N GLN A 38 -18.79 -14.08 18.03
CA GLN A 38 -18.86 -13.31 16.78
C GLN A 38 -20.10 -13.64 15.92
N LYS A 39 -21.09 -14.35 16.47
CA LYS A 39 -22.20 -14.94 15.72
C LYS A 39 -23.47 -14.10 15.66
N GLU A 40 -23.64 -13.03 16.41
CA GLU A 40 -24.85 -12.18 16.30
C GLU A 40 -24.54 -10.72 16.64
N GLY A 41 -24.83 -9.80 15.71
CA GLY A 41 -24.91 -8.35 15.97
C GLY A 41 -23.62 -7.52 15.95
N GLU A 42 -22.45 -8.08 16.22
CA GLU A 42 -21.20 -7.29 16.27
C GLU A 42 -20.73 -6.85 14.87
N LYS A 43 -20.83 -5.54 14.60
CA LYS A 43 -20.28 -4.93 13.38
C LYS A 43 -18.76 -5.02 13.39
N THR A 44 -18.19 -5.65 12.36
CA THR A 44 -16.72 -5.75 12.18
C THR A 44 -16.08 -4.44 11.74
N THR A 45 -16.87 -3.40 11.47
CA THR A 45 -16.42 -2.06 11.09
C THR A 45 -17.58 -1.06 11.19
N ASN A 46 -17.28 0.20 11.45
CA ASN A 46 -18.21 1.34 11.29
C ASN A 46 -17.83 2.24 10.09
N LEU A 47 -16.95 1.78 9.20
CA LEU A 47 -16.52 2.51 8.01
C LEU A 47 -17.59 2.51 6.93
N VAL A 48 -17.86 3.68 6.36
CA VAL A 48 -18.78 3.87 5.23
C VAL A 48 -17.98 4.46 4.08
N PHE A 49 -17.85 3.71 2.99
CA PHE A 49 -17.17 4.17 1.80
C PHE A 49 -18.18 4.61 0.75
N CYS A 50 -17.91 5.74 0.10
CA CYS A 50 -18.75 6.30 -0.95
C CYS A 50 -17.93 6.54 -2.21
N VAL A 51 -18.59 6.37 -3.36
CA VAL A 51 -18.03 6.77 -4.65
C VAL A 51 -18.05 8.29 -4.73
N ALA A 52 -16.96 8.87 -5.21
CA ALA A 52 -16.84 10.30 -5.45
C ALA A 52 -18.00 10.84 -6.29
N GLU A 53 -18.45 12.06 -5.97
CA GLU A 53 -19.55 12.70 -6.69
C GLU A 53 -19.15 12.97 -8.15
N HIS A 54 -17.94 13.49 -8.36
CA HIS A 54 -17.37 13.78 -9.66
C HIS A 54 -16.29 12.77 -10.03
N ALA A 55 -16.06 12.62 -11.34
CA ALA A 55 -14.91 11.86 -11.82
C ALA A 55 -13.64 12.69 -11.63
N GLU A 56 -12.58 12.02 -11.20
CA GLU A 56 -11.24 12.59 -11.09
C GLU A 56 -10.41 12.14 -12.28
N THR A 57 -9.52 13.02 -12.73
CA THR A 57 -8.57 12.69 -13.80
C THR A 57 -7.38 11.96 -13.22
N ILE A 58 -7.18 10.71 -13.66
CA ILE A 58 -5.99 9.93 -13.39
C ILE A 58 -5.08 10.04 -14.62
N LYS A 59 -3.96 10.75 -14.46
CA LYS A 59 -3.05 11.05 -15.55
C LYS A 59 -2.19 9.85 -15.91
N ASP A 60 -2.09 9.53 -17.20
CA ASP A 60 -1.18 8.48 -17.66
C ASP A 60 0.26 9.01 -17.70
N ILE A 61 1.12 8.44 -16.87
CA ILE A 61 2.52 8.87 -16.79
C ILE A 61 3.28 8.68 -18.11
N ARG A 62 2.81 7.80 -19.01
CA ARG A 62 3.42 7.63 -20.34
C ARG A 62 3.25 8.87 -21.25
N GLY A 63 2.33 9.78 -20.92
CA GLY A 63 2.13 11.05 -21.62
C GLY A 63 2.99 12.19 -21.10
N LEU A 64 3.61 12.01 -19.93
CA LEU A 64 4.33 13.03 -19.20
C LEU A 64 5.82 12.98 -19.55
N ASN A 65 6.15 13.25 -20.82
CA ASN A 65 7.53 13.30 -21.29
C ASN A 65 8.36 14.25 -20.42
N GLY A 66 9.38 13.73 -19.73
CA GLY A 66 10.32 14.52 -18.92
C GLY A 66 9.92 14.81 -17.47
N SER A 67 8.74 14.40 -17.01
CA SER A 67 8.39 14.47 -15.58
C SER A 67 9.06 13.32 -14.83
N SER A 68 10.01 13.62 -13.93
CA SER A 68 10.60 12.62 -13.05
C SER A 68 9.86 12.62 -11.71
N PHE A 69 9.15 11.53 -11.43
CA PHE A 69 8.59 11.27 -10.11
C PHE A 69 9.65 10.60 -9.24
N ASN A 70 9.83 11.08 -8.01
CA ASN A 70 10.75 10.47 -7.06
C ASN A 70 10.09 10.33 -5.68
N LEU A 71 10.62 9.39 -4.89
CA LEU A 71 10.07 9.02 -3.59
C LEU A 71 10.09 10.15 -2.56
N ASP A 72 11.05 11.07 -2.64
CA ASP A 72 11.21 12.15 -1.67
C ASP A 72 10.29 13.34 -1.97
N ALA A 73 10.07 13.66 -3.25
CA ALA A 73 9.20 14.75 -3.67
C ALA A 73 7.74 14.32 -3.81
N ASN A 74 7.47 13.20 -4.48
CA ASN A 74 6.09 12.82 -4.87
C ASN A 74 5.51 11.71 -3.99
N GLY A 75 6.34 11.01 -3.22
CA GLY A 75 5.95 9.80 -2.50
C GLY A 75 5.91 8.54 -3.39
N PHE A 76 6.21 8.64 -4.68
CA PHE A 76 6.27 7.49 -5.58
C PHE A 76 7.27 7.69 -6.73
N ALA A 77 7.70 6.58 -7.33
CA ALA A 77 8.55 6.56 -8.51
C ALA A 77 8.19 5.38 -9.41
N TYR A 78 8.22 5.60 -10.72
CA TYR A 78 8.14 4.53 -11.71
C TYR A 78 9.53 4.26 -12.28
N LEU A 79 9.92 3.00 -12.28
CA LEU A 79 11.23 2.53 -12.71
C LEU A 79 11.09 1.55 -13.87
N LYS A 80 12.04 1.60 -14.80
CA LYS A 80 12.23 0.54 -15.78
C LYS A 80 13.34 -0.39 -15.29
N CYS A 81 12.97 -1.60 -14.89
CA CYS A 81 13.88 -2.62 -14.36
C CYS A 81 14.10 -3.75 -15.39
N PRO A 82 15.20 -4.51 -15.29
CA PRO A 82 15.37 -5.74 -16.06
C PRO A 82 14.19 -6.70 -15.84
N ARG A 83 13.84 -7.52 -16.84
CA ARG A 83 12.80 -8.56 -16.69
C ARG A 83 13.08 -9.45 -15.46
N PRO A 84 12.03 -9.88 -14.75
CA PRO A 84 12.22 -10.70 -13.55
C PRO A 84 12.75 -12.08 -13.92
N ALA A 85 13.59 -12.66 -13.07
CA ALA A 85 14.10 -14.02 -13.26
C ALA A 85 12.97 -15.07 -13.33
N LEU A 86 11.87 -14.83 -12.60
CA LEU A 86 10.63 -15.61 -12.73
C LEU A 86 9.82 -15.13 -13.94
N ALA A 87 10.09 -15.75 -15.10
CA ALA A 87 9.46 -15.40 -16.36
C ALA A 87 7.98 -15.85 -16.46
N ASN A 88 7.59 -16.95 -15.80
CA ASN A 88 6.24 -17.49 -15.89
C ASN A 88 5.39 -17.06 -14.69
N ALA A 89 4.20 -16.52 -14.95
CA ALA A 89 3.25 -16.11 -13.91
C ALA A 89 2.87 -17.26 -12.93
N TYR A 90 2.94 -18.52 -13.38
CA TYR A 90 2.68 -19.68 -12.54
C TYR A 90 3.76 -19.91 -11.47
N ASP A 91 5.00 -19.47 -11.68
CA ASP A 91 6.09 -19.63 -10.72
C ASP A 91 5.84 -18.85 -9.42
N TYR A 92 5.07 -17.76 -9.50
CA TYR A 92 4.61 -17.00 -8.32
C TYR A 92 3.60 -17.78 -7.48
N SER A 93 3.11 -18.94 -7.91
CA SER A 93 2.30 -19.81 -7.05
C SER A 93 3.13 -20.61 -6.03
N ASP A 94 4.46 -20.63 -6.21
CA ASP A 94 5.43 -21.28 -5.32
C ASP A 94 6.08 -20.24 -4.38
N PRO A 95 5.75 -20.25 -3.08
CA PRO A 95 6.37 -19.35 -2.10
C PRO A 95 7.89 -19.46 -2.06
N GLY A 96 8.46 -20.65 -2.27
CA GLY A 96 9.90 -20.87 -2.23
C GLY A 96 10.62 -20.16 -3.38
N LYS A 97 10.01 -20.10 -4.57
CA LYS A 97 10.56 -19.32 -5.69
C LYS A 97 10.47 -17.83 -5.42
N ILE A 98 9.38 -17.36 -4.81
CA ILE A 98 9.26 -15.95 -4.45
C ILE A 98 10.35 -15.57 -3.44
N GLU A 99 10.47 -16.32 -2.36
CA GLU A 99 11.39 -16.01 -1.25
C GLU A 99 12.86 -16.12 -1.65
N ASN A 100 13.22 -17.11 -2.48
CA ASN A 100 14.64 -17.36 -2.81
C ASN A 100 15.10 -16.72 -4.13
N ILE A 101 14.19 -16.21 -4.98
CA ILE A 101 14.53 -15.65 -6.30
C ILE A 101 13.99 -14.23 -6.44
N PHE A 102 12.67 -14.05 -6.30
CA PHE A 102 12.04 -12.76 -6.57
C PHE A 102 12.32 -11.71 -5.50
N LEU A 103 12.23 -12.05 -4.22
CA LEU A 103 12.48 -11.09 -3.14
C LEU A 103 13.95 -10.61 -3.10
N PRO A 104 14.97 -11.47 -3.31
CA PRO A 104 16.35 -11.00 -3.50
C PRO A 104 16.49 -10.00 -4.65
N GLU A 105 15.87 -10.27 -5.80
CA GLU A 105 15.88 -9.34 -6.94
C GLU A 105 15.22 -7.99 -6.59
N CYS A 106 14.07 -8.01 -5.89
CA CYS A 106 13.44 -6.80 -5.39
C CYS A 106 14.34 -6.03 -4.43
N LYS A 107 15.07 -6.73 -3.56
CA LYS A 107 16.02 -6.13 -2.61
C LYS A 107 17.16 -5.41 -3.34
N ASP A 108 17.72 -6.03 -4.37
CA ASP A 108 18.80 -5.44 -5.16
C ASP A 108 18.32 -4.20 -5.93
N ILE A 109 17.12 -4.26 -6.53
CA ILE A 109 16.50 -3.10 -7.18
C ILE A 109 16.29 -1.97 -6.17
N LEU A 110 15.73 -2.25 -4.98
CA LEU A 110 15.52 -1.24 -3.94
C LEU A 110 16.85 -0.62 -3.49
N LYS A 111 17.89 -1.41 -3.20
CA LYS A 111 19.22 -0.89 -2.83
C LYS A 111 19.84 -0.04 -3.94
N HIS A 112 19.59 -0.37 -5.21
CA HIS A 112 20.14 0.39 -6.34
C HIS A 112 19.43 1.73 -6.57
N TYR A 113 18.10 1.77 -6.49
CA TYR A 113 17.31 2.95 -6.87
C TYR A 113 16.94 3.86 -5.70
N VAL A 114 16.95 3.37 -4.47
CA VAL A 114 16.69 4.20 -3.29
C VAL A 114 18.02 4.77 -2.81
N GLU A 115 18.23 6.05 -3.07
CA GLU A 115 19.47 6.74 -2.75
C GLU A 115 19.75 6.69 -1.23
N GLY A 116 20.95 6.23 -0.87
CA GLY A 116 21.37 6.10 0.53
C GLY A 116 20.76 4.89 1.28
N ALA A 117 20.18 3.92 0.57
CA ALA A 117 19.69 2.70 1.20
C ALA A 117 20.84 1.73 1.54
N ASP A 118 21.35 1.80 2.77
CA ASP A 118 22.37 0.88 3.27
C ASP A 118 21.79 -0.52 3.52
N GLU A 119 20.58 -0.59 4.11
CA GLU A 119 19.90 -1.84 4.40
C GLU A 119 18.45 -1.90 3.91
N VAL A 120 18.07 -3.08 3.44
CA VAL A 120 16.73 -3.35 2.92
C VAL A 120 16.24 -4.67 3.51
N LEU A 121 15.11 -4.61 4.22
CA LEU A 121 14.41 -5.74 4.79
C LEU A 121 13.03 -5.87 4.15
N ILE A 122 12.79 -6.98 3.46
CA ILE A 122 11.46 -7.34 3.00
C ILE A 122 10.81 -8.20 4.09
N PHE A 123 9.78 -7.68 4.73
CA PHE A 123 9.09 -8.35 5.85
C PHE A 123 7.71 -8.91 5.50
N ASP A 124 7.14 -8.50 4.36
CA ASP A 124 5.87 -9.03 3.86
C ASP A 124 5.85 -9.01 2.33
N TRP A 125 5.07 -9.92 1.75
CA TRP A 125 4.79 -9.94 0.32
C TRP A 125 3.36 -10.42 0.05
N LYS A 126 2.76 -9.91 -1.03
CA LYS A 126 1.40 -10.25 -1.45
C LYS A 126 1.33 -10.43 -2.96
N ILE A 127 0.63 -11.46 -3.39
CA ILE A 127 0.19 -11.65 -4.77
C ILE A 127 -1.21 -11.07 -4.88
N ARG A 128 -1.38 -10.16 -5.84
CA ARG A 128 -2.65 -9.50 -6.12
C ARG A 128 -3.23 -10.06 -7.40
N LYS A 129 -4.30 -10.83 -7.28
CA LYS A 129 -5.09 -11.32 -8.42
C LYS A 129 -6.52 -11.61 -8.02
N ARG A 130 -7.40 -11.69 -9.01
CA ARG A 130 -8.77 -12.16 -8.81
C ARG A 130 -8.74 -13.61 -8.31
N LYS A 131 -9.20 -13.84 -7.08
CA LYS A 131 -9.19 -15.18 -6.47
C LYS A 131 -10.15 -16.11 -7.20
N SER A 132 -9.66 -17.25 -7.70
CA SER A 132 -10.52 -18.35 -8.17
C SER A 132 -11.33 -18.96 -7.01
N ALA A 133 -12.39 -19.70 -7.33
CA ALA A 133 -13.19 -20.42 -6.33
C ALA A 133 -12.33 -21.39 -5.50
N LYS A 134 -11.35 -22.04 -6.12
CA LYS A 134 -10.40 -22.96 -5.49
C LYS A 134 -9.47 -22.24 -4.51
N GLU A 135 -8.96 -21.08 -4.88
CA GLU A 135 -8.05 -20.29 -4.04
C GLU A 135 -8.74 -19.65 -2.84
N ARG A 136 -10.01 -19.25 -2.99
CA ARG A 136 -10.84 -18.81 -1.87
C ARG A 136 -10.95 -19.89 -0.78
N ARG A 137 -10.89 -21.18 -1.16
CA ARG A 137 -10.94 -22.31 -0.22
C ARG A 137 -9.58 -22.58 0.44
N ARG A 138 -8.47 -22.42 -0.30
CA ARG A 138 -7.10 -22.73 0.18
C ARG A 138 -6.53 -21.74 1.21
N ARG A 139 -7.20 -20.60 1.46
CA ARG A 139 -6.82 -19.59 2.47
C ARG A 139 -5.32 -19.22 2.45
N ASN A 140 -4.72 -19.07 1.27
CA ASN A 140 -3.35 -18.57 1.16
C ASN A 140 -3.30 -17.11 1.72
N PRO A 141 -2.54 -16.84 2.79
CA PRO A 141 -2.47 -15.53 3.42
C PRO A 141 -1.79 -14.47 2.54
N ASN A 142 -0.92 -14.91 1.62
CA ASN A 142 -0.19 -14.04 0.70
C ASN A 142 -0.98 -13.75 -0.58
N LEU A 143 -2.14 -14.38 -0.77
CA LEU A 143 -3.01 -14.10 -1.89
C LEU A 143 -4.11 -13.12 -1.47
N GLN A 144 -4.14 -11.93 -2.07
CA GLN A 144 -5.11 -10.88 -1.76
C GLN A 144 -5.76 -10.32 -3.03
N GLY A 145 -6.99 -9.81 -2.91
CA GLY A 145 -7.61 -9.06 -4.00
C GLY A 145 -7.03 -7.64 -4.09
N PHE A 146 -7.35 -6.94 -5.17
CA PHE A 146 -7.02 -5.52 -5.32
C PHE A 146 -7.78 -4.68 -4.28
N ALA A 147 -7.13 -3.63 -3.78
CA ALA A 147 -7.82 -2.60 -3.01
C ALA A 147 -8.78 -1.85 -3.94
N ARG A 148 -9.94 -1.45 -3.43
CA ARG A 148 -10.98 -0.77 -4.22
C ARG A 148 -11.33 0.61 -3.67
N GLN A 149 -10.63 1.03 -2.63
CA GLN A 149 -10.84 2.30 -1.93
C GLN A 149 -9.51 3.04 -1.86
N VAL A 150 -9.57 4.36 -1.89
CA VAL A 150 -8.42 5.22 -1.63
C VAL A 150 -8.01 5.08 -0.17
N HIS A 151 -6.71 4.89 0.07
CA HIS A 151 -6.12 4.72 1.40
C HIS A 151 -4.63 5.02 1.36
N ILE A 152 -4.07 5.35 2.52
CA ILE A 152 -2.62 5.32 2.74
C ILE A 152 -2.23 3.88 3.09
N ASP A 153 -1.30 3.28 2.35
CA ASP A 153 -0.92 1.86 2.48
C ASP A 153 0.14 1.63 3.57
N THR A 154 -0.09 2.22 4.73
CA THR A 154 0.76 2.08 5.91
C THR A 154 -0.11 1.90 7.15
N LEU A 155 0.32 0.99 8.01
CA LEU A 155 -0.26 0.82 9.34
C LEU A 155 0.62 1.50 10.37
N LEU A 156 0.02 2.41 11.14
CA LEU A 156 0.64 3.17 12.21
C LEU A 156 0.28 2.57 13.56
N THR A 157 0.95 2.97 14.63
CA THR A 157 0.54 2.62 15.99
C THR A 157 -0.41 3.70 16.44
N ARG A 158 -1.33 3.33 17.33
CA ARG A 158 -2.35 4.26 17.81
C ARG A 158 -1.76 5.41 18.60
N ASP A 159 -0.74 5.13 19.41
CA ASP A 159 -0.23 6.08 20.40
C ASP A 159 0.93 6.94 19.85
N GLU A 160 1.60 6.49 18.79
CA GLU A 160 2.69 7.22 18.12
C GLU A 160 2.68 6.87 16.62
N ILE A 161 2.79 7.87 15.73
CA ILE A 161 2.89 7.60 14.30
C ILE A 161 4.26 6.94 14.03
N GLY A 162 4.34 5.99 13.09
CA GLY A 162 5.61 5.34 12.71
C GLY A 162 6.14 4.27 13.66
N THR A 163 5.69 4.22 14.92
CA THR A 163 6.19 3.25 15.89
C THR A 163 5.99 1.77 15.51
N PRO A 164 5.00 1.29 14.70
CA PRO A 164 5.00 -0.11 14.28
C PRO A 164 6.15 -0.43 13.33
N MET A 165 6.59 0.55 12.53
CA MET A 165 7.73 0.35 11.64
C MET A 165 9.01 0.24 12.46
N MET A 166 9.16 1.08 13.49
CA MET A 166 10.28 1.00 14.42
C MET A 166 10.27 -0.32 15.21
N GLU A 167 9.10 -0.75 15.70
CA GLU A 167 8.93 -2.05 16.36
C GLU A 167 9.20 -3.22 15.42
N ARG A 168 8.80 -3.14 14.15
CA ARG A 168 9.15 -4.16 13.15
C ARG A 168 10.67 -4.28 13.01
N ILE A 169 11.39 -3.18 12.93
CA ILE A 169 12.86 -3.22 12.88
C ILE A 169 13.42 -3.87 14.15
N ARG A 170 12.94 -3.49 15.34
CA ARG A 170 13.35 -4.11 16.61
C ARG A 170 13.05 -5.61 16.67
N ASN A 171 11.92 -6.04 16.12
CA ASN A 171 11.49 -7.44 16.15
C ASN A 171 12.21 -8.32 15.10
N HIS A 172 12.45 -7.79 13.90
CA HIS A 172 13.08 -8.54 12.81
C HIS A 172 14.60 -8.48 12.86
N LEU A 173 15.19 -7.38 13.34
CA LEU A 173 16.64 -7.14 13.39
C LEU A 173 17.07 -6.67 14.79
N PRO A 174 16.80 -7.43 15.86
CA PRO A 174 17.00 -6.96 17.24
C PRO A 174 18.44 -6.51 17.52
N ALA A 175 19.43 -7.26 17.02
CA ALA A 175 20.85 -6.97 17.24
C ALA A 175 21.32 -5.66 16.57
N GLU A 176 20.74 -5.32 15.42
CA GLU A 176 21.13 -4.15 14.61
C GLU A 176 20.18 -2.96 14.81
N SER A 177 19.03 -3.19 15.46
CA SER A 177 17.94 -2.22 15.54
C SER A 177 18.37 -0.87 16.07
N GLN A 178 19.22 -0.81 17.10
CA GLN A 178 19.70 0.47 17.63
C GLN A 178 20.49 1.28 16.59
N HIS A 179 21.33 0.61 15.79
CA HIS A 179 22.08 1.25 14.72
C HIS A 179 21.15 1.68 13.58
N LEU A 180 20.29 0.78 13.10
CA LEU A 180 19.36 1.06 12.00
C LEU A 180 18.38 2.19 12.33
N LEU A 181 17.86 2.22 13.56
CA LEU A 181 16.94 3.25 14.03
C LEU A 181 17.62 4.60 14.31
N SER A 182 18.96 4.66 14.32
CA SER A 182 19.70 5.93 14.38
C SER A 182 19.77 6.65 13.02
N GLY A 183 19.48 5.93 11.93
CA GLY A 183 19.45 6.46 10.58
C GLY A 183 18.05 6.85 10.08
N ARG A 184 17.96 7.15 8.78
CA ARG A 184 16.68 7.33 8.09
C ARG A 184 16.01 5.96 7.91
N VAL A 185 14.75 5.85 8.31
CA VAL A 185 13.94 4.65 8.08
C VAL A 185 12.82 5.00 7.11
N GLN A 186 12.67 4.21 6.06
CA GLN A 186 11.58 4.35 5.08
C GLN A 186 10.80 3.05 4.96
N LEU A 187 9.47 3.15 4.84
CA LEU A 187 8.63 2.06 4.34
C LEU A 187 8.34 2.34 2.86
N ILE A 188 8.82 1.44 1.99
CA ILE A 188 8.59 1.52 0.55
C ILE A 188 7.85 0.27 0.11
N ASN A 189 6.70 0.48 -0.53
CA ASN A 189 5.97 -0.57 -1.21
C ASN A 189 6.56 -0.77 -2.61
N PHE A 190 6.89 -2.01 -2.94
CA PHE A 190 7.35 -2.42 -4.27
C PHE A 190 6.20 -3.10 -5.01
N TRP A 191 5.77 -2.53 -6.13
CA TRP A 191 4.71 -3.08 -6.95
C TRP A 191 5.19 -3.38 -8.37
N ARG A 192 5.01 -4.63 -8.78
CA ARG A 192 5.45 -5.11 -10.09
C ARG A 192 4.46 -6.10 -10.68
N PRO A 193 4.06 -5.96 -11.95
CA PRO A 193 3.25 -6.96 -12.63
C PRO A 193 3.97 -8.31 -12.69
N ILE A 194 3.23 -9.39 -12.41
CA ILE A 194 3.70 -10.78 -12.59
C ILE A 194 3.37 -11.33 -13.99
N SER A 195 2.52 -10.61 -14.72
CA SER A 195 2.12 -10.84 -16.11
C SER A 195 1.71 -9.50 -16.68
N GLY A 196 2.27 -9.13 -17.82
CA GLY A 196 2.01 -7.86 -18.49
C GLY A 196 1.62 -8.04 -19.96
N PRO A 197 1.16 -6.96 -20.62
CA PRO A 197 0.85 -5.66 -20.02
C PRO A 197 -0.39 -5.74 -19.10
N VAL A 198 -0.44 -4.91 -18.06
CA VAL A 198 -1.62 -4.76 -17.19
C VAL A 198 -2.70 -3.97 -17.93
N GLU A 199 -3.81 -4.64 -18.23
CA GLU A 199 -5.00 -4.04 -18.87
C GLU A 199 -6.18 -3.94 -17.90
N ASP A 200 -6.17 -4.71 -16.81
CA ASP A 200 -7.25 -4.78 -15.83
C ASP A 200 -6.73 -4.39 -14.43
N HIS A 201 -7.46 -3.48 -13.76
CA HIS A 201 -7.11 -2.91 -12.45
C HIS A 201 -5.68 -2.33 -12.36
N PRO A 202 -5.28 -1.37 -13.23
CA PRO A 202 -4.02 -0.66 -13.04
C PRO A 202 -4.02 0.08 -11.71
N ILE A 203 -2.85 0.16 -11.08
CA ILE A 203 -2.68 0.88 -9.82
C ILE A 203 -2.55 2.38 -10.09
N ALA A 204 -3.33 3.17 -9.36
CA ALA A 204 -3.22 4.61 -9.33
C ALA A 204 -2.60 5.06 -8.01
N VAL A 205 -1.77 6.10 -8.06
CA VAL A 205 -1.11 6.73 -6.91
C VAL A 205 -1.36 8.23 -6.94
N CYS A 206 -1.40 8.86 -5.77
CA CYS A 206 -1.55 10.31 -5.63
C CYS A 206 -0.18 10.96 -5.41
N ASP A 207 0.06 12.13 -6.00
CA ASP A 207 1.19 12.96 -5.62
C ASP A 207 0.95 13.54 -4.23
N ARG A 208 1.76 13.09 -3.27
CA ARG A 208 1.67 13.49 -1.87
C ARG A 208 1.61 15.01 -1.69
N ARG A 209 2.35 15.79 -2.48
CA ARG A 209 2.39 17.27 -2.32
C ARG A 209 1.04 17.94 -2.53
N THR A 210 0.09 17.20 -3.11
CA THR A 210 -1.26 17.64 -3.45
C THR A 210 -2.34 17.07 -2.53
N LEU A 211 -1.96 16.23 -1.57
CA LEU A 211 -2.85 15.70 -0.55
C LEU A 211 -2.85 16.63 0.67
N ASP A 212 -4.02 17.15 1.05
CA ASP A 212 -4.16 17.88 2.32
C ASP A 212 -4.23 16.89 3.49
N PRO A 213 -3.25 16.90 4.43
CA PRO A 213 -3.26 16.00 5.57
C PRO A 213 -4.45 16.19 6.51
N SER A 214 -5.10 17.36 6.51
CA SER A 214 -6.28 17.62 7.35
C SER A 214 -7.53 16.82 6.91
N ASN A 215 -7.51 16.29 5.68
CA ASN A 215 -8.59 15.47 5.12
C ASN A 215 -8.41 13.97 5.33
N LEU A 216 -7.41 13.57 6.12
CA LEU A 216 -7.18 12.19 6.49
C LEU A 216 -8.02 11.82 7.73
N ILE A 217 -8.81 10.75 7.59
CA ILE A 217 -9.51 10.14 8.71
C ILE A 217 -8.63 9.02 9.28
N GLU A 218 -8.22 9.19 10.54
CA GLU A 218 -7.62 8.12 11.32
C GLU A 218 -8.64 7.03 11.62
N THR A 219 -8.24 5.78 11.36
CA THR A 219 -9.09 4.61 11.52
C THR A 219 -8.36 3.49 12.24
N ASP A 220 -8.94 2.98 13.31
CA ASP A 220 -8.35 1.88 14.07
C ASP A 220 -8.47 0.56 13.27
N MET A 221 -7.34 -0.09 13.02
CA MET A 221 -7.23 -1.42 12.42
C MET A 221 -6.86 -2.42 13.51
N ILE A 222 -7.87 -3.19 13.93
CA ILE A 222 -7.76 -4.13 15.05
C ILE A 222 -7.53 -5.53 14.50
N ARG A 223 -6.43 -6.18 14.89
CA ARG A 223 -6.05 -7.55 14.48
C ARG A 223 -5.61 -8.35 15.71
N GLY A 224 -6.55 -9.06 16.33
CA GLY A 224 -6.29 -9.74 17.60
C GLY A 224 -6.03 -8.73 18.70
N GLU A 225 -4.90 -8.87 19.39
CA GLU A 225 -4.47 -7.92 20.44
C GLU A 225 -3.78 -6.67 19.87
N TYR A 226 -3.43 -6.67 18.58
CA TYR A 226 -2.77 -5.54 17.94
C TYR A 226 -3.81 -4.54 17.40
N THR A 227 -3.68 -3.28 17.80
CA THR A 227 -4.42 -2.15 17.21
C THR A 227 -3.44 -1.18 16.57
N GLY A 228 -3.57 -0.98 15.27
CA GLY A 228 -2.86 0.10 14.56
C GLY A 228 -3.83 1.13 14.00
N THR A 229 -3.31 2.21 13.43
CA THR A 229 -4.08 3.27 12.76
C THR A 229 -3.81 3.21 11.26
N MET A 230 -4.87 3.15 10.47
CA MET A 230 -4.88 3.36 9.03
C MET A 230 -5.36 4.80 8.75
N LEU A 231 -4.86 5.42 7.68
CA LEU A 231 -5.32 6.72 7.23
C LEU A 231 -6.13 6.57 5.94
N TYR A 232 -7.32 7.17 5.91
CA TYR A 232 -8.19 7.20 4.74
C TYR A 232 -8.47 8.65 4.34
N PRO A 233 -8.14 9.06 3.11
CA PRO A 233 -8.57 10.34 2.58
C PRO A 233 -10.09 10.43 2.46
N GLN A 234 -10.62 11.62 2.73
CA GLN A 234 -11.98 12.01 2.36
C GLN A 234 -12.02 12.54 0.93
N TYR A 235 -13.17 12.40 0.28
CA TYR A 235 -13.39 13.03 -1.02
C TYR A 235 -13.62 14.53 -0.86
N GLU A 236 -12.95 15.33 -1.68
CA GLU A 236 -13.13 16.76 -1.78
C GLU A 236 -13.51 17.16 -3.22
N PRO A 237 -14.70 17.74 -3.45
CA PRO A 237 -15.13 18.13 -4.80
C PRO A 237 -14.18 19.09 -5.53
N ASN A 238 -13.50 19.96 -4.79
CA ASN A 238 -12.48 20.88 -5.30
C ASN A 238 -11.08 20.51 -4.77
N GLY A 239 -10.88 19.22 -4.48
CA GLY A 239 -9.61 18.70 -3.96
C GLY A 239 -8.46 18.96 -4.93
N THR A 240 -7.25 19.08 -4.38
CA THR A 240 -6.05 19.31 -5.19
C THR A 240 -5.32 18.03 -5.58
N CYS A 241 -5.77 16.87 -5.08
CA CYS A 241 -5.16 15.56 -5.31
C CYS A 241 -4.90 15.31 -6.80
N GLN A 242 -3.64 15.07 -7.14
CA GLN A 242 -3.22 14.73 -8.49
C GLN A 242 -2.93 13.23 -8.57
N TRP A 243 -3.77 12.53 -9.33
CA TRP A 243 -3.70 11.09 -9.51
C TRP A 243 -2.91 10.71 -10.76
N TYR A 244 -2.11 9.66 -10.64
CA TYR A 244 -1.25 9.14 -11.69
C TYR A 244 -1.37 7.62 -11.78
N TYR A 245 -1.26 7.09 -13.00
CA TYR A 245 -1.14 5.66 -13.23
C TYR A 245 -0.26 5.41 -14.46
N MET A 246 0.17 4.17 -14.66
CA MET A 246 0.87 3.77 -15.89
C MET A 246 -0.02 2.88 -16.75
N ASN A 247 -0.37 3.36 -17.95
CA ASN A 247 -1.12 2.55 -18.91
C ASN A 247 -0.26 1.41 -19.47
N GLY A 248 -0.79 0.18 -19.49
CA GLY A 248 -0.09 -0.99 -20.03
C GLY A 248 1.23 -1.29 -19.29
N GLN A 249 1.26 -1.10 -17.97
CA GLN A 249 2.41 -1.42 -17.11
C GLN A 249 2.84 -2.88 -17.36
N ASP A 250 4.07 -3.10 -17.81
CA ASP A 250 4.61 -4.43 -18.10
C ASP A 250 5.48 -4.95 -16.94
N VAL A 251 5.97 -6.19 -17.01
CA VAL A 251 6.78 -6.85 -15.99
C VAL A 251 8.12 -6.15 -15.74
N GLU A 252 8.56 -5.26 -16.61
CA GLU A 252 9.75 -4.43 -16.44
C GLU A 252 9.43 -3.09 -15.77
N ASP A 253 8.16 -2.71 -15.72
CA ASP A 253 7.73 -1.42 -15.19
C ASP A 253 7.39 -1.59 -13.70
N VAL A 254 8.26 -1.10 -12.82
CA VAL A 254 8.12 -1.20 -11.36
C VAL A 254 7.60 0.12 -10.82
N LEU A 255 6.60 0.06 -9.95
CA LEU A 255 6.13 1.19 -9.17
C LEU A 255 6.66 1.04 -7.73
N LEU A 256 7.37 2.05 -7.26
CA LEU A 256 7.69 2.23 -5.85
C LEU A 256 6.82 3.32 -5.27
N PHE A 257 6.26 3.13 -4.08
CA PHE A 257 5.58 4.19 -3.36
C PHE A 257 5.89 4.12 -1.87
N LYS A 258 6.23 5.27 -1.31
CA LYS A 258 6.63 5.46 0.07
C LYS A 258 5.38 5.59 0.94
N GLY A 259 5.39 4.91 2.08
CA GLY A 259 4.31 4.99 3.05
C GLY A 259 4.75 5.50 4.43
N PHE A 260 6.06 5.61 4.67
CA PHE A 260 6.63 6.13 5.92
C PHE A 260 8.06 6.62 5.68
N ASP A 261 8.46 7.68 6.39
CA ASP A 261 9.80 8.25 6.36
C ASP A 261 10.12 8.97 7.68
N THR A 262 11.28 8.69 8.30
CA THR A 262 11.68 9.40 9.53
C THR A 262 12.28 10.78 9.30
N ARG A 263 12.69 11.14 8.07
CA ARG A 263 13.26 12.47 7.77
C ARG A 263 12.22 13.59 7.67
N GLU A 264 10.96 13.26 7.41
CA GLU A 264 9.88 14.25 7.35
C GLU A 264 9.56 14.69 8.78
N SER A 265 10.03 15.90 9.13
CA SER A 265 9.87 16.47 10.46
C SER A 265 8.39 16.53 10.82
N SER A 266 8.03 15.88 11.93
CA SER A 266 6.66 15.51 12.33
C SER A 266 6.04 14.45 11.43
N VAL A 267 6.43 13.21 11.68
CA VAL A 267 5.64 11.98 11.53
C VAL A 267 4.25 12.17 10.90
N LYS A 268 4.22 12.47 9.61
CA LYS A 268 3.04 12.36 8.77
C LYS A 268 3.31 11.12 7.97
N CYS A 269 2.46 10.13 8.10
CA CYS A 269 2.45 9.08 7.11
C CYS A 269 1.74 9.68 5.91
N GLU A 270 2.57 9.94 4.92
CA GLU A 270 2.29 10.67 3.71
C GLU A 270 1.76 9.73 2.63
#